data_AF-A0A9E2EZM4-F1
#
_entry.id   AF-A0A9E2EZM4-F1
#
_cell.length_a   1.000
_cell.length_b   1.000
_cell.length_c   1.000
_cell.angle_alpha   90.00
_cell.angle_beta   90.00
_cell.angle_gamma   90.00
#
_symmetry.space_group_name_H-M   'P 1'
#
loop_
_entity.id
_entity.type
_entity.pdbx_description
1 polymer ?
#
loop_
_entity_poly.entity_id
_entity_poly.type
_entity_poly.pdbx_seq_one_letter_code
_entity_poly.pdbx_strand_id
1 'polypeptide(L)'
;MSVGAVLIKDHWREQRLFTRRLLAAGIITLLLTLFLIARLFFLQIVSYDHFRELSQGNRVRIEAIPPTRGLIFDRNGVLLAENLPAYQL
;
A
#
# COMPACT_ATOMS: atom_id res chain seq x y z
N MET A 1 19.96 65.52 10.10
CA MET A 1 18.57 65.14 10.43
C MET A 1 18.17 64.03 9.48
N SER A 2 17.88 62.85 10.05
CA SER A 2 17.57 61.62 9.31
C SER A 2 16.22 61.75 8.60
N VAL A 3 16.22 61.71 7.26
CA VAL A 3 14.99 61.53 6.49
C VAL A 3 14.86 60.02 6.27
N GLY A 4 14.04 59.38 7.11
CA GLY A 4 13.70 57.96 6.98
C GLY A 4 13.05 57.71 5.63
N ALA A 5 13.63 56.78 4.86
CA ALA A 5 13.01 56.28 3.63
C ALA A 5 11.65 55.69 3.98
N VAL A 6 10.57 56.30 3.46
CA VAL A 6 9.23 55.73 3.55
C VAL A 6 9.25 54.47 2.68
N LEU A 7 9.31 53.31 3.32
CA LEU A 7 9.15 52.01 2.68
C LEU A 7 7.68 51.87 2.24
N ILE A 8 7.30 52.48 1.12
CA ILE A 8 5.98 52.28 0.54
C ILE A 8 5.91 50.83 0.06
N LYS A 9 5.18 50.01 0.81
CA LYS A 9 4.93 48.61 0.51
C LYS A 9 3.94 48.49 -0.66
N ASP A 10 4.41 48.03 -1.81
CA ASP A 10 3.63 47.88 -3.04
C ASP A 10 2.71 46.65 -3.00
N HIS A 11 1.56 46.77 -2.35
CA HIS A 11 0.58 45.69 -2.20
C HIS A 11 0.11 45.07 -3.53
N TRP A 12 0.02 45.86 -4.60
CA TRP A 12 -0.40 45.39 -5.95
C TRP A 12 0.60 44.42 -6.60
N ARG A 13 1.90 44.64 -6.40
CA ARG A 13 2.96 43.76 -6.93
C ARG A 13 3.01 42.45 -6.15
N GLU A 14 2.90 42.52 -4.82
CA GLU A 14 2.84 41.34 -3.95
C GLU A 14 1.62 40.47 -4.27
N GLN A 15 0.43 41.07 -4.44
CA GLN A 15 -0.78 40.36 -4.83
C GLN A 15 -0.63 39.64 -6.17
N ARG A 16 -0.06 40.29 -7.20
CA ARG A 16 0.12 39.65 -8.52
C ARG A 16 1.09 38.47 -8.47
N LEU A 17 2.17 38.58 -7.69
CA LEU A 17 3.10 37.47 -7.47
C LEU A 17 2.43 36.32 -6.70
N PHE A 18 1.65 36.64 -5.68
CA PHE A 18 0.91 35.66 -4.88
C PHE A 18 -0.13 34.91 -5.74
N THR A 19 -0.97 35.61 -6.49
CA THR A 19 -1.99 34.99 -7.35
C THR A 19 -1.36 34.11 -8.44
N ARG A 20 -0.24 34.54 -9.04
CA ARG A 20 0.48 33.71 -10.02
C ARG A 20 1.01 32.42 -9.41
N ARG A 21 1.57 32.47 -8.20
CA ARG A 21 2.05 31.28 -7.48
C ARG A 21 0.89 30.36 -7.11
N LEU A 22 -0.22 30.92 -6.65
CA LEU A 22 -1.43 30.18 -6.32
C LEU A 22 -1.99 29.44 -7.54
N LEU A 23 -2.10 30.13 -8.68
CA LEU A 23 -2.54 29.51 -9.93
C LEU A 23 -1.58 28.44 -10.42
N ALA A 24 -0.27 28.71 -10.38
CA ALA A 24 0.73 27.72 -10.77
C ALA A 24 0.66 26.47 -9.88
N ALA A 25 0.57 26.63 -8.56
CA ALA A 25 0.41 25.53 -7.62
C ALA A 25 -0.90 24.77 -7.83
N GLY A 26 -2.00 25.48 -8.13
CA GLY A 26 -3.29 24.88 -8.45
C GLY A 26 -3.23 24.02 -9.71
N ILE A 27 -2.62 24.53 -10.79
CA ILE A 27 -2.44 23.79 -12.05
C ILE A 27 -1.56 22.56 -11.84
N ILE A 28 -0.44 22.71 -11.13
CA ILE A 28 0.46 21.58 -10.83
C ILE A 28 -0.30 20.50 -10.04
N THR A 29 -1.01 20.90 -8.99
CA THR A 29 -1.82 19.97 -8.19
C THR A 29 -2.85 19.25 -9.05
N LEU A 30 -3.57 19.98 -9.89
CA LEU A 30 -4.58 19.41 -10.79
C LEU A 30 -3.98 18.38 -11.75
N LEU A 31 -2.83 18.68 -12.36
CA LEU A 31 -2.13 17.76 -13.27
C LEU A 31 -1.68 16.49 -12.55
N LEU A 32 -1.14 16.62 -11.33
CA LEU A 32 -0.73 15.47 -10.51
C LEU A 32 -1.94 14.61 -10.13
N THR A 33 -3.06 15.23 -9.75
CA THR A 33 -4.30 14.51 -9.44
C THR A 33 -4.82 13.76 -10.67
N LEU A 34 -4.85 14.40 -11.85
CA LEU A 34 -5.27 13.75 -13.09
C LEU A 34 -4.36 12.58 -13.46
N PHE A 35 -3.05 12.73 -13.27
CA PHE A 35 -2.09 11.65 -13.46
C PHE A 35 -2.38 10.45 -12.54
N LEU A 36 -2.66 10.70 -11.26
CA LEU A 36 -3.04 9.64 -10.31
C LEU A 36 -4.34 8.94 -10.71
N ILE A 37 -5.36 9.70 -11.13
CA ILE A 37 -6.62 9.14 -11.62
C ILE A 37 -6.37 8.26 -12.85
N ALA A 38 -5.59 8.72 -13.82
CA ALA A 38 -5.23 7.93 -15.00
C ALA A 38 -4.47 6.65 -14.63
N ARG A 39 -3.55 6.73 -13.66
CA ARG A 39 -2.83 5.56 -13.15
C ARG A 39 -3.76 4.56 -12.47
N LEU A 40 -4.70 5.04 -11.66
CA LEU A 40 -5.71 4.19 -11.03
C LEU A 40 -6.60 3.52 -12.07
N PHE A 41 -7.07 4.26 -13.07
CA PHE A 41 -7.86 3.73 -14.18
C PHE A 41 -7.09 2.61 -14.91
N PHE A 42 -5.82 2.83 -15.21
CA PHE A 42 -4.98 1.81 -15.84
C PHE A 42 -4.90 0.53 -15.01
N LEU A 43 -4.61 0.65 -13.71
CA LEU A 43 -4.51 -0.51 -12.82
C LEU A 43 -5.86 -1.23 -12.65
N GLN A 44 -6.95 -0.47 -12.56
CA GLN A 44 -8.27 -1.03 -12.26
C GLN A 44 -9.01 -1.59 -13.48
N ILE A 45 -8.78 -1.05 -14.68
CA ILE A 45 -9.54 -1.44 -15.88
C ILE A 45 -8.64 -2.17 -16.86
N VAL A 46 -7.47 -1.61 -17.20
CA VAL A 46 -6.57 -2.24 -18.18
C VAL A 46 -5.88 -3.46 -17.57
N SER A 47 -5.43 -3.36 -16.31
CA SER A 47 -4.77 -4.46 -15.59
C SER A 47 -5.71 -5.27 -14.69
N TYR A 48 -7.04 -5.08 -14.84
CA TYR A 48 -8.03 -5.72 -13.98
C TYR A 48 -7.85 -7.23 -13.87
N ASP A 49 -7.82 -7.91 -15.02
CA ASP A 49 -7.79 -9.37 -15.07
C ASP A 49 -6.51 -9.92 -14.44
N HIS A 50 -5.37 -9.30 -14.72
CA HIS A 50 -4.08 -9.69 -14.16
C HIS A 50 -4.04 -9.59 -12.62
N PHE A 51 -4.49 -8.47 -12.05
CA PHE A 51 -4.50 -8.30 -10.59
C PHE A 51 -5.61 -9.10 -9.91
N ARG A 52 -6.71 -9.37 -10.60
CA ARG A 52 -7.78 -10.23 -10.11
C ARG A 52 -7.29 -11.67 -9.95
N GLU A 53 -6.60 -12.24 -10.94
CA GLU A 53 -6.04 -13.59 -10.86
C GLU A 53 -5.01 -13.71 -9.74
N LEU A 54 -4.09 -12.75 -9.63
CA LEU A 54 -3.07 -12.72 -8.57
C LEU A 54 -3.70 -12.68 -7.17
N SER A 55 -4.79 -11.90 -7.01
CA SER A 55 -5.54 -11.82 -5.76
C SER A 55 -6.27 -13.13 -5.43
N GLN A 56 -6.84 -13.83 -6.42
CA GLN A 56 -7.45 -15.14 -6.20
C GLN A 56 -6.42 -16.19 -5.79
N GLY A 57 -5.24 -16.20 -6.41
CA GLY A 57 -4.13 -17.09 -6.03
C GLY A 57 -3.67 -16.87 -4.59
N ASN A 58 -3.70 -15.63 -4.11
CA ASN A 58 -3.37 -15.30 -2.71
C ASN A 58 -4.51 -15.60 -1.72
N ARG A 59 -5.74 -15.81 -2.19
CA ARG A 59 -6.93 -16.03 -1.33
C ARG A 59 -7.06 -17.45 -0.81
N VAL A 60 -6.58 -18.44 -1.56
CA VAL A 60 -6.75 -19.86 -1.23
C VAL A 60 -5.40 -20.55 -1.26
N ARG A 61 -4.70 -20.54 -0.11
CA ARG A 61 -3.55 -21.42 0.09
C ARG A 61 -4.07 -22.78 0.54
N ILE A 62 -4.09 -23.75 -0.38
CA ILE A 62 -4.43 -25.13 -0.04
C ILE A 62 -3.26 -25.69 0.77
N GLU A 63 -3.40 -25.72 2.09
CA GLU A 63 -2.49 -26.45 2.95
C GLU A 63 -3.01 -27.89 3.11
N ALA A 64 -2.21 -28.84 2.63
CA ALA A 64 -2.48 -30.25 2.90
C ALA A 64 -2.27 -30.51 4.39
N ILE A 65 -3.29 -31.00 5.08
CA ILE A 65 -3.15 -31.49 6.46
C ILE A 65 -2.44 -32.84 6.37
N PRO A 66 -1.20 -32.98 6.87
CA PRO A 66 -0.54 -34.27 6.86
C PRO A 66 -1.31 -35.25 7.75
N PRO A 67 -1.51 -36.50 7.32
CA PRO A 67 -2.16 -37.50 8.17
C PRO A 67 -1.28 -37.79 9.39
N THR A 68 -1.90 -38.00 10.54
CA THR A 68 -1.20 -38.50 11.73
C THR A 68 -0.66 -39.91 11.45
N ARG A 69 0.59 -40.21 11.85
CA ARG A 69 1.10 -41.59 11.74
C ARG A 69 0.29 -42.52 12.65
N GLY A 70 0.15 -43.78 12.28
CA GLY A 70 -0.45 -44.77 13.17
C GLY A 70 0.34 -44.96 14.46
N LEU A 71 -0.36 -45.37 15.52
CA LEU A 71 0.26 -45.82 16.77
C LEU A 71 0.93 -47.19 16.55
N ILE A 72 2.14 -47.37 17.07
CA ILE A 72 2.86 -48.64 17.00
C ILE A 72 2.69 -49.36 18.33
N PHE A 73 2.20 -50.60 18.30
CA PHE A 73 2.01 -51.44 19.48
C PHE A 73 2.89 -52.71 19.41
N ASP A 74 3.32 -53.19 20.57
CA ASP A 74 3.88 -54.55 20.69
C ASP A 74 2.76 -55.61 20.58
N ARG A 75 3.12 -56.88 20.41
CA ARG A 75 2.22 -58.04 20.36
C ARG A 75 1.30 -58.17 21.59
N ASN A 76 1.67 -57.54 22.70
CA ASN A 76 0.92 -57.51 23.95
C ASN A 76 0.01 -56.28 24.10
N GLY A 77 -0.12 -55.46 23.05
CA GLY A 77 -0.93 -54.23 23.06
C GLY A 77 -0.27 -53.03 23.76
N VAL A 78 1.01 -53.13 24.13
CA VAL A 78 1.76 -52.04 24.76
C VAL A 78 2.17 -51.02 23.70
N LEU A 79 1.88 -49.75 23.93
CA LEU A 79 2.23 -48.65 23.03
C LEU A 79 3.77 -48.45 23.00
N LEU A 80 4.36 -48.59 21.82
CA LEU A 80 5.80 -48.42 21.59
C LEU A 80 6.16 -47.08 20.96
N ALA A 81 5.27 -46.52 20.13
CA ALA A 81 5.47 -45.21 19.52
C ALA A 81 4.14 -44.50 19.24
N GLU A 82 4.10 -43.21 19.55
CA GLU A 82 2.98 -42.29 19.29
C GLU A 82 3.47 -40.99 18.63
N ASN A 83 2.55 -40.22 18.03
CA ASN A 83 2.87 -38.88 17.53
C ASN A 83 2.62 -37.85 18.63
N LEU A 84 3.70 -37.33 19.20
CA LEU A 84 3.66 -36.17 20.07
C LEU A 84 3.88 -34.91 19.21
N PRO A 85 3.01 -33.88 19.28
CA PRO A 85 3.26 -32.62 18.60
C PRO A 85 4.51 -31.96 19.20
N ALA A 86 5.54 -31.77 18.38
CA ALA A 86 6.75 -31.08 18.78
C ALA A 86 6.60 -29.57 18.50
N TYR A 87 6.71 -28.74 19.53
CA TYR A 87 6.74 -27.29 19.40
C TYR A 87 8.20 -26.82 19.44
N GLN A 88 8.66 -26.13 18.41
CA GLN A 88 9.97 -25.47 18.37
C GLN A 88 9.74 -23.96 18.35
N LEU A 89 10.44 -23.24 19.24
CA LEU A 89 10.40 -21.78 19.41
C LEU A 89 11.43 -21.09 18.51
#